data_AF-X1MSP4-F1
#
_entry.id   AF-X1MSP4-F1
#
_cell.length_a   1.000
_cell.length_b   1.000
_cell.length_c   1.000
_cell.angle_alpha   90.00
_cell.angle_beta   90.00
_cell.angle_gamma   90.00
#
_symmetry.space_group_name_H-M   'P 1'
#
loop_
_entity.id
_entity.type
_entity.pdbx_description
1 polymer ?
#
loop_
_entity_poly.entity_id
_entity_poly.type
_entity_poly.pdbx_seq_one_letter_code
_entity_poly.pdbx_strand_id
1 'polypeptide(L)'
;MLATTLRKIKISALQIGVGRQSIEVIRLNINSVDENLSSKDETRIKLDSYFGKVNDDLEKNILFWGQKVDELKEYKDMAKEIEYDENKLSQLKNNWREYSSKKEDLQKKMESFRDDLKEVEKDSNRILLLEGEYLHCNTSVDLNAIRKQLKDFIDKIENNKDNTLDVITIFEEIEAEEKEKVSELFGKGSSVSRYFNEITNGLYEEVTFNHEAGGIEVKR
;
A
#
# COMPACT_ATOMS: atom_id res chain seq x y z
N MET A 1 72.13 8.92 69.96
CA MET A 1 71.61 9.20 68.61
C MET A 1 70.08 9.23 68.54
N LEU A 2 69.33 8.33 69.19
CA LEU A 2 67.85 8.28 69.16
C LEU A 2 67.12 9.53 69.71
N ALA A 3 67.64 10.14 70.79
CA ALA A 3 67.02 11.32 71.40
C ALA A 3 67.08 12.57 70.50
N THR A 4 68.11 12.67 69.67
CA THR A 4 68.30 13.79 68.73
C THR A 4 67.41 13.66 67.48
N THR A 5 67.13 12.44 67.04
CA THR A 5 66.20 12.16 65.93
C THR A 5 64.75 12.40 66.33
N LEU A 6 64.34 11.98 67.53
CA LEU A 6 62.99 12.24 68.06
C LEU A 6 62.70 13.73 68.25
N ARG A 7 63.71 14.52 68.65
CA ARG A 7 63.58 15.97 68.79
C ARG A 7 63.42 16.66 67.42
N LYS A 8 64.12 16.18 66.38
CA LYS A 8 63.97 16.67 65.01
C LYS A 8 62.58 16.34 64.44
N ILE A 9 62.08 15.11 64.61
CA ILE A 9 60.73 14.73 64.18
C ILE A 9 59.65 15.58 64.86
N LYS A 10 59.81 15.84 66.18
CA LYS A 10 58.88 16.69 66.93
C LYS A 10 58.90 18.15 66.49
N ILE A 11 60.07 18.68 66.11
CA ILE A 11 60.21 20.06 65.60
C ILE A 11 59.68 20.17 64.16
N SER A 12 59.94 19.18 63.31
CA SER A 12 59.39 19.12 61.94
C SER A 12 57.86 19.01 61.94
N ALA A 13 57.29 18.26 62.89
CA ALA A 13 55.84 18.15 63.09
C ALA A 13 55.18 19.41 63.68
N LEU A 14 55.96 20.30 64.31
CA LEU A 14 55.51 21.62 64.78
C LEU A 14 55.67 22.72 63.73
N GLN A 15 56.60 22.57 62.76
CA GLN A 15 56.83 23.51 61.65
C GLN A 15 55.88 23.29 60.47
N ILE A 16 55.44 22.06 60.23
CA ILE A 16 54.26 21.80 59.42
C ILE A 16 53.07 22.20 60.29
N GLY A 17 52.40 23.30 59.98
CA GLY A 17 51.30 23.85 60.77
C GLY A 17 50.09 22.93 60.86
N VAL A 18 50.21 21.80 61.57
CA VAL A 18 49.10 20.99 62.08
C VAL A 18 48.59 21.69 63.35
N GLY A 19 48.15 22.93 63.18
CA GLY A 19 47.47 23.69 64.20
C GLY A 19 46.06 23.12 64.41
N ARG A 20 45.88 22.36 65.49
CA ARG A 20 44.58 22.11 66.16
C ARG A 20 43.41 21.63 65.29
N GLN A 21 43.63 20.72 64.35
CA GLN A 21 42.55 19.87 63.87
C GLN A 21 42.96 18.41 64.10
N SER A 22 42.18 17.68 64.88
CA SER A 22 42.35 16.23 65.04
C SER A 22 42.33 15.57 63.66
N ILE A 23 43.10 14.50 63.43
CA ILE A 23 43.11 13.75 62.15
C ILE A 23 41.69 13.38 61.69
N GLU A 24 40.80 13.19 62.64
CA GLU A 24 39.37 12.96 62.44
C GLU A 24 38.63 14.14 61.78
N VAL A 25 38.96 15.39 62.17
CA VAL A 25 38.43 16.62 61.54
C VAL A 25 38.93 16.76 60.12
N ILE A 26 40.19 16.43 59.86
CA ILE A 26 40.76 16.45 58.50
C ILE A 26 40.08 15.41 57.61
N ARG A 27 39.81 14.20 58.12
CA ARG A 27 39.04 13.17 57.38
C ARG A 27 37.61 13.60 57.08
N LEU A 28 36.92 14.18 58.06
CA LEU A 28 35.56 14.70 57.85
C LEU A 28 35.54 15.81 56.80
N ASN A 29 36.54 16.71 56.82
CA ASN A 29 36.67 17.74 55.80
C ASN A 29 36.94 17.14 54.41
N ILE A 30 37.80 16.13 54.28
CA ILE A 30 38.05 15.45 53.00
C ILE A 30 36.77 14.79 52.48
N ASN A 31 36.06 14.04 53.30
CA ASN A 31 34.80 13.41 52.90
C ASN A 31 33.77 14.46 52.44
N SER A 32 33.65 15.58 53.16
CA SER A 32 32.76 16.67 52.77
C SER A 32 33.18 17.33 51.45
N VAL A 33 34.49 17.39 51.17
CA VAL A 33 35.01 17.93 49.90
C VAL A 33 34.70 16.97 48.76
N ASP A 34 34.89 15.67 48.96
CA ASP A 34 34.61 14.63 47.96
C ASP A 34 33.09 14.55 47.65
N GLU A 35 32.23 14.62 48.68
CA GLU A 35 30.78 14.69 48.51
C GLU A 35 30.36 15.95 47.71
N ASN A 36 30.97 17.10 48.02
CA ASN A 36 30.70 18.33 47.29
C ASN A 36 31.20 18.29 45.84
N LEU A 37 32.32 17.62 45.57
CA LEU A 37 32.83 17.43 44.21
C LEU A 37 31.91 16.49 43.41
N SER A 38 31.50 15.36 44.00
CA SER A 38 30.53 14.45 43.39
C SER A 38 29.22 15.15 43.05
N SER A 39 28.68 15.95 43.97
CA SER A 39 27.45 16.73 43.74
C SER A 39 27.62 17.77 42.63
N LYS A 40 28.78 18.43 42.55
CA LYS A 40 29.09 19.38 41.47
C LYS A 40 29.21 18.71 40.12
N ASP A 41 29.81 17.53 40.06
CA ASP A 41 29.93 16.78 38.80
C ASP A 41 28.57 16.24 38.33
N GLU A 42 27.74 15.75 39.25
CA GLU A 42 26.37 15.33 38.92
C GLU A 42 25.51 16.48 38.38
N THR A 43 25.57 17.65 39.01
CA THR A 43 24.83 18.83 38.56
C THR A 43 25.35 19.35 37.22
N ARG A 44 26.67 19.31 37.02
CA ARG A 44 27.31 19.62 35.74
C ARG A 44 26.83 18.69 34.62
N ILE A 45 26.79 17.38 34.85
CA ILE A 45 26.33 16.39 33.86
C ILE A 45 24.87 16.63 33.47
N LYS A 46 24.00 16.94 34.43
CA LYS A 46 22.59 17.24 34.16
C LYS A 46 22.42 18.51 33.33
N LEU A 47 23.11 19.59 33.69
CA LEU A 47 23.04 20.85 32.95
C LEU A 47 23.58 20.71 31.52
N ASP A 48 24.66 19.94 31.35
CA ASP A 48 25.20 19.60 30.04
C ASP A 48 24.21 18.76 29.22
N SER A 49 23.51 17.78 29.82
CA SER A 49 22.51 16.99 29.09
C SER A 49 21.28 17.80 28.67
N TYR A 50 20.88 18.80 29.46
CA TYR A 50 19.70 19.62 29.18
C TYR A 50 19.97 20.79 28.23
N PHE A 51 21.12 21.46 28.36
CA PHE A 51 21.42 22.69 27.63
C PHE A 51 22.62 22.58 26.69
N GLY A 52 23.43 21.52 26.80
CA GLY A 52 24.71 21.36 26.11
C GLY A 52 25.84 22.21 26.71
N LYS A 53 27.03 22.12 26.11
CA LYS A 53 28.21 22.93 26.47
C LYS A 53 28.64 23.85 25.33
N VAL A 54 29.10 25.05 25.68
CA VAL A 54 29.62 26.04 24.72
C VAL A 54 31.13 25.89 24.54
N ASN A 55 31.86 25.51 25.61
CA ASN A 55 33.30 25.27 25.57
C ASN A 55 33.71 24.30 26.71
N ASP A 56 34.98 23.92 26.80
CA ASP A 56 35.50 23.13 27.94
C ASP A 56 35.77 23.98 29.20
N ASP A 57 35.60 25.31 29.08
CA ASP A 57 35.71 26.28 30.17
C ASP A 57 34.43 26.31 31.04
N LEU A 58 34.58 25.96 32.31
CA LEU A 58 33.48 25.83 33.26
C LEU A 58 32.79 27.16 33.57
N GLU A 59 33.53 28.26 33.67
CA GLU A 59 32.95 29.58 34.00
C GLU A 59 32.03 30.09 32.89
N LYS A 60 32.43 29.88 31.64
CA LYS A 60 31.61 30.24 30.47
C LYS A 60 30.37 29.35 30.35
N ASN A 61 30.48 28.06 30.66
CA ASN A 61 29.32 27.17 30.69
C ASN A 61 28.32 27.54 31.79
N ILE A 62 28.80 27.96 32.97
CA ILE A 62 27.92 28.43 34.05
C ILE A 62 27.13 29.67 33.62
N LEU A 63 27.79 30.64 32.96
CA LEU A 63 27.10 31.82 32.42
C LEU A 63 26.06 31.45 31.36
N PHE A 64 26.41 30.55 30.44
CA PHE A 64 25.50 30.04 29.42
C PHE A 64 24.29 29.32 30.00
N TRP A 65 24.49 28.40 30.95
CA TRP A 65 23.40 27.71 31.63
C TRP A 65 22.56 28.69 32.45
N GLY A 66 23.16 29.71 33.07
CA GLY A 66 22.45 30.78 33.74
C GLY A 66 21.50 31.52 32.81
N GLN A 67 21.97 31.90 31.61
CA GLN A 67 21.12 32.53 30.59
C GLN A 67 19.98 31.60 30.13
N LYS A 68 20.26 30.30 29.91
CA LYS A 68 19.22 29.34 29.54
C LYS A 68 18.18 29.12 30.63
N VAL A 69 18.58 29.11 31.89
CA VAL A 69 17.65 29.05 33.01
C VAL A 69 16.84 30.35 33.11
N ASP A 70 17.44 31.50 32.84
CA ASP A 70 16.75 32.80 32.82
C ASP A 70 15.71 32.88 31.69
N GLU A 71 16.03 32.40 30.49
CA GLU A 71 15.06 32.28 29.38
C GLU A 71 13.84 31.42 29.78
N LEU A 72 14.05 30.39 30.61
CA LEU A 72 12.99 29.50 31.07
C LEU A 72 12.17 30.06 32.24
N LYS A 73 12.62 31.11 32.92
CA LYS A 73 11.89 31.72 34.05
C LYS A 73 10.53 32.26 33.64
N GLU A 74 10.39 32.73 32.40
CA GLU A 74 9.12 33.24 31.87
C GLU A 74 8.02 32.15 31.88
N TYR A 75 8.40 30.89 31.74
CA TYR A 75 7.48 29.75 31.69
C TYR A 75 7.17 29.13 33.06
N LYS A 76 7.89 29.53 34.12
CA LYS A 76 7.78 28.97 35.48
C LYS A 76 6.35 28.99 36.01
N ASP A 77 5.60 30.02 35.64
CA ASP A 77 4.28 30.30 36.17
C ASP A 77 3.15 30.08 35.14
N MET A 78 3.48 29.70 33.90
CA MET A 78 2.51 29.55 32.81
C MET A 78 1.61 28.31 32.94
N ALA A 79 2.03 27.31 33.73
CA ALA A 79 1.30 26.05 33.91
C ALA A 79 1.31 25.57 35.37
N LYS A 80 1.07 26.48 36.33
CA LYS A 80 1.04 26.14 37.77
C LYS A 80 0.04 25.05 38.15
N GLU A 81 -1.00 24.85 37.35
CA GLU A 81 -2.06 23.88 37.59
C GLU A 81 -1.82 22.53 36.89
N ILE A 82 -0.77 22.41 36.07
CA ILE A 82 -0.43 21.18 35.35
C ILE A 82 0.81 20.57 35.98
N GLU A 83 0.60 19.54 36.79
CA GLU A 83 1.70 18.72 37.29
C GLU A 83 2.27 17.87 36.15
N TYR A 84 3.59 17.96 35.95
CA TYR A 84 4.28 17.15 34.96
C TYR A 84 4.16 15.66 35.33
N ASP A 85 3.55 14.89 34.43
CA ASP A 85 3.36 13.46 34.60
C ASP A 85 4.07 12.73 33.45
N GLU A 86 5.21 12.13 33.78
CA GLU A 86 6.04 11.39 32.84
C GLU A 86 5.31 10.19 32.22
N ASN A 87 4.40 9.55 32.97
CA ASN A 87 3.60 8.44 32.48
C ASN A 87 2.59 8.91 31.43
N LYS A 88 1.90 10.03 31.69
CA LYS A 88 0.99 10.64 30.70
C LYS A 88 1.74 11.08 29.44
N LEU A 89 2.92 11.68 29.59
CA LEU A 89 3.75 12.06 28.45
C LEU A 89 4.17 10.85 27.61
N SER A 90 4.59 9.77 28.27
CA SER A 90 4.96 8.52 27.61
C SER A 90 3.78 7.89 26.86
N GLN A 91 2.60 7.83 27.49
CA GLN A 91 1.36 7.36 26.87
C GLN A 91 0.98 8.20 25.64
N LEU A 92 0.99 9.53 25.76
CA LEU A 92 0.73 10.44 24.65
C LEU A 92 1.71 10.25 23.50
N LYS A 93 3.01 10.10 23.79
CA LYS A 93 4.05 9.83 22.77
C LYS A 93 3.84 8.48 22.08
N ASN A 94 3.38 7.46 22.80
CA ASN A 94 3.10 6.15 22.22
C ASN A 94 1.85 6.18 21.34
N ASN A 95 0.76 6.79 21.82
CA ASN A 95 -0.46 7.00 21.05
C ASN A 95 -0.19 7.82 19.78
N TRP A 96 0.62 8.87 19.89
CA TRP A 96 1.02 9.68 18.73
C TRP A 96 1.76 8.84 17.69
N ARG A 97 2.71 7.99 18.11
CA ARG A 97 3.42 7.07 17.21
C ARG A 97 2.46 6.07 16.55
N GLU A 98 1.55 5.49 17.33
CA GLU A 98 0.55 4.55 16.81
C GLU A 98 -0.37 5.22 15.78
N TYR A 99 -0.92 6.40 16.09
CA TYR A 99 -1.79 7.13 15.17
C TYR A 99 -1.05 7.60 13.92
N SER A 100 0.22 8.00 14.06
CA SER A 100 1.06 8.38 12.92
C SER A 100 1.32 7.18 12.00
N SER A 101 1.67 6.02 12.57
CA SER A 101 1.83 4.78 11.80
C SER A 101 0.54 4.38 11.10
N LYS A 102 -0.59 4.41 11.81
CA LYS A 102 -1.91 4.10 11.22
C LYS A 102 -2.28 5.03 10.07
N LYS A 103 -1.94 6.32 10.19
CA LYS A 103 -2.17 7.30 9.13
C LYS A 103 -1.33 6.97 7.89
N GLU A 104 -0.05 6.66 8.04
CA GLU A 104 0.81 6.26 6.93
C GLU A 104 0.31 4.98 6.25
N ASP A 105 -0.12 3.99 7.03
CA ASP A 105 -0.67 2.74 6.49
C ASP A 105 -1.97 2.98 5.72
N LEU A 106 -2.85 3.84 6.22
CA LEU A 106 -4.07 4.22 5.52
C LEU A 106 -3.78 4.99 4.23
N GLN A 107 -2.76 5.85 4.22
CA GLN A 107 -2.34 6.57 3.01
C GLN A 107 -1.82 5.61 1.94
N LYS A 108 -0.96 4.64 2.32
CA LYS A 108 -0.48 3.60 1.40
C LYS A 108 -1.61 2.77 0.82
N LYS A 109 -2.59 2.37 1.65
CA LYS A 109 -3.79 1.65 1.18
C LYS A 109 -4.62 2.49 0.22
N MET A 110 -4.75 3.79 0.47
CA MET A 110 -5.50 4.68 -0.42
C MET A 110 -4.79 4.87 -1.77
N GLU A 111 -3.46 4.89 -1.78
CA GLU A 111 -2.67 4.90 -3.01
C GLU A 111 -2.83 3.59 -3.78
N SER A 112 -2.72 2.43 -3.12
CA SER A 112 -2.91 1.14 -3.79
C SER A 112 -4.31 1.02 -4.41
N PHE A 113 -5.36 1.44 -3.71
CA PHE A 113 -6.71 1.45 -4.28
C PHE A 113 -6.84 2.35 -5.51
N ARG A 114 -6.14 3.50 -5.55
CA ARG A 114 -6.16 4.37 -6.74
C ARG A 114 -5.48 3.71 -7.92
N ASP A 115 -4.42 2.95 -7.69
CA ASP A 115 -3.74 2.22 -8.75
C ASP A 115 -4.59 1.04 -9.25
N ASP A 116 -5.25 0.31 -8.34
CA ASP A 116 -6.22 -0.72 -8.72
C ASP A 116 -7.36 -0.16 -9.59
N LEU A 117 -7.91 1.01 -9.23
CA LEU A 117 -8.96 1.67 -10.02
C LEU A 117 -8.48 2.06 -11.42
N LYS A 118 -7.24 2.54 -11.57
CA LYS A 118 -6.65 2.86 -12.88
C LYS A 118 -6.44 1.61 -13.74
N GLU A 119 -6.04 0.50 -13.15
CA GLU A 119 -5.92 -0.76 -13.90
C GLU A 119 -7.29 -1.24 -14.37
N VAL A 120 -8.32 -1.17 -13.52
CA VAL A 120 -9.70 -1.46 -13.93
C VAL A 120 -10.16 -0.51 -15.04
N GLU A 121 -9.87 0.78 -14.95
CA GLU A 121 -10.18 1.77 -16.00
C GLU A 121 -9.58 1.34 -17.35
N LYS A 122 -8.29 1.04 -17.36
CA LYS A 122 -7.53 0.66 -18.55
C LYS A 122 -8.06 -0.63 -19.16
N ASP A 123 -8.26 -1.67 -18.36
CA ASP A 123 -8.73 -2.97 -18.84
C ASP A 123 -10.17 -2.90 -19.34
N SER A 124 -11.04 -2.18 -18.63
CA SER A 124 -12.44 -2.02 -19.03
C SER A 124 -12.56 -1.26 -20.33
N ASN A 125 -11.79 -0.18 -20.51
CA ASN A 125 -11.75 0.53 -21.78
C ASN A 125 -11.20 -0.34 -22.90
N ARG A 126 -10.16 -1.16 -22.68
CA ARG A 126 -9.68 -2.07 -23.73
C ARG A 126 -10.77 -3.00 -24.26
N ILE A 127 -11.69 -3.42 -23.40
CA ILE A 127 -12.80 -4.32 -23.75
C ILE A 127 -13.97 -3.52 -24.38
N LEU A 128 -14.38 -2.42 -23.74
CA LEU A 128 -15.62 -1.71 -24.04
C LEU A 128 -15.48 -0.56 -25.04
N LEU A 129 -14.27 -0.04 -25.31
CA LEU A 129 -14.07 1.11 -26.22
C LEU A 129 -14.55 0.82 -27.66
N LEU A 130 -14.70 -0.45 -28.02
CA LEU A 130 -15.27 -0.85 -29.31
C LEU A 130 -16.75 -0.46 -29.45
N GLU A 131 -17.45 -0.21 -28.34
CA GLU A 131 -18.90 0.06 -28.32
C GLU A 131 -19.29 1.45 -27.79
N GLY A 132 -18.36 2.31 -27.33
CA GLY A 132 -18.76 3.57 -26.69
C GLY A 132 -17.66 4.57 -26.32
N GLU A 133 -18.02 5.51 -25.45
CA GLU A 133 -17.14 6.56 -24.92
C GLU A 133 -16.14 6.02 -23.88
N TYR A 134 -15.06 6.77 -23.66
CA TYR A 134 -14.05 6.43 -22.66
C TYR A 134 -14.63 6.47 -21.24
N LEU A 135 -14.43 5.40 -20.48
CA LEU A 135 -14.91 5.24 -19.11
C LEU A 135 -13.82 5.66 -18.12
N HIS A 136 -14.14 6.56 -17.19
CA HIS A 136 -13.24 6.90 -16.09
C HIS A 136 -13.61 6.10 -14.83
N CYS A 137 -12.61 5.68 -14.05
CA CYS A 137 -12.79 4.94 -12.80
C CYS A 137 -12.03 5.65 -11.67
N ASN A 138 -12.65 6.69 -11.08
CA ASN A 138 -12.04 7.42 -9.98
C ASN A 138 -12.71 7.12 -8.63
N THR A 139 -13.93 6.61 -8.66
CA THR A 139 -14.78 6.39 -7.50
C THR A 139 -15.40 5.00 -7.51
N SER A 140 -15.93 4.58 -6.35
CA SER A 140 -16.69 3.33 -6.25
C SER A 140 -18.00 3.35 -7.05
N VAL A 141 -18.56 4.53 -7.29
CA VAL A 141 -19.74 4.70 -8.16
C VAL A 141 -19.36 4.37 -9.60
N ASP A 142 -18.21 4.87 -10.06
CA ASP A 142 -17.67 4.58 -11.39
C ASP A 142 -17.39 3.08 -11.56
N LEU A 143 -16.77 2.46 -10.55
CA LEU A 143 -16.52 1.01 -10.55
C LEU A 143 -17.81 0.20 -10.71
N ASN A 144 -18.89 0.60 -10.02
CA ASN A 144 -20.18 -0.05 -10.16
C ASN A 144 -20.82 0.17 -11.54
N ALA A 145 -20.65 1.36 -12.12
CA ALA A 145 -21.13 1.65 -13.48
C ALA A 145 -20.39 0.79 -14.52
N ILE A 146 -19.05 0.73 -14.44
CA ILE A 146 -18.21 -0.12 -15.28
C ILE A 146 -18.61 -1.59 -15.14
N ARG A 147 -18.78 -2.08 -13.91
CA ARG A 147 -19.23 -3.45 -13.64
C ARG A 147 -20.56 -3.76 -14.34
N LYS A 148 -21.51 -2.83 -14.29
CA LYS A 148 -22.81 -3.00 -14.95
C LYS A 148 -22.63 -3.06 -16.47
N GLN A 149 -21.87 -2.15 -17.05
CA GLN A 149 -21.62 -2.14 -18.51
C GLN A 149 -20.90 -3.39 -19.00
N LEU A 150 -19.90 -3.88 -18.26
CA LEU A 150 -19.22 -5.14 -18.58
C LEU A 150 -20.20 -6.32 -18.55
N LYS A 151 -21.13 -6.33 -17.60
CA LYS A 151 -22.15 -7.37 -17.52
C LYS A 151 -23.11 -7.30 -18.72
N ASP A 152 -23.62 -6.11 -19.01
CA ASP A 152 -24.53 -5.89 -20.14
C ASP A 152 -23.85 -6.27 -21.48
N PHE A 153 -22.55 -6.02 -21.61
CA PHE A 153 -21.74 -6.43 -22.75
C PHE A 153 -21.61 -7.95 -22.88
N ILE A 154 -21.34 -8.66 -21.78
CA ILE A 154 -21.28 -10.13 -21.76
C ILE A 154 -22.64 -10.71 -22.16
N ASP A 155 -23.72 -10.24 -21.51
CA ASP A 155 -25.07 -10.71 -21.77
C ASP A 155 -25.46 -10.49 -23.25
N LYS A 156 -25.03 -9.38 -23.86
CA LYS A 156 -25.23 -9.09 -25.28
C LYS A 156 -24.48 -10.06 -26.20
N ILE A 157 -23.22 -10.37 -25.89
CA ILE A 157 -22.42 -11.32 -26.68
C ILE A 157 -23.01 -12.72 -26.60
N GLU A 158 -23.39 -13.17 -25.41
CA GLU A 158 -23.99 -14.49 -25.19
C GLU A 158 -25.31 -14.62 -25.96
N ASN A 159 -26.21 -13.64 -25.82
CA ASN A 159 -27.46 -13.62 -26.57
C ASN A 159 -27.23 -13.61 -28.09
N ASN A 160 -26.25 -12.84 -28.59
CA ASN A 160 -25.95 -12.82 -30.01
C ASN A 160 -25.42 -14.16 -30.52
N LYS A 161 -24.62 -14.86 -29.72
CA LYS A 161 -24.14 -16.20 -30.05
C LYS A 161 -25.31 -17.17 -30.15
N ASP A 162 -26.20 -17.17 -29.16
CA ASP A 162 -27.35 -18.08 -29.14
C ASP A 162 -28.29 -17.79 -30.32
N ASN A 163 -28.61 -16.52 -30.58
CA ASN A 163 -29.37 -16.12 -31.75
C ASN A 163 -28.72 -16.57 -33.07
N THR A 164 -27.39 -16.51 -33.17
CA THR A 164 -26.66 -16.94 -34.37
C THR A 164 -26.77 -18.45 -34.56
N LEU A 165 -26.69 -19.22 -33.49
CA LEU A 165 -26.87 -20.67 -33.54
C LEU A 165 -28.30 -21.05 -33.96
N ASP A 166 -29.30 -20.38 -33.39
CA ASP A 166 -30.71 -20.59 -33.78
C ASP A 166 -30.92 -20.27 -35.27
N VAL A 167 -30.34 -19.18 -35.77
CA VAL A 167 -30.42 -18.81 -37.19
C VAL A 167 -29.75 -19.87 -38.08
N ILE A 168 -28.61 -20.42 -37.67
CA ILE A 168 -27.96 -21.52 -38.40
C ILE A 168 -28.89 -22.74 -38.48
N THR A 169 -29.48 -23.14 -37.35
CA THR A 169 -30.42 -24.28 -37.32
C THR A 169 -31.62 -24.05 -38.22
N ILE A 170 -32.21 -22.84 -38.20
CA ILE A 170 -33.32 -22.50 -39.10
C ILE A 170 -32.90 -22.62 -40.57
N PHE A 171 -31.70 -22.15 -40.93
CA PHE A 171 -31.21 -22.27 -42.31
C PHE A 171 -30.95 -23.72 -42.72
N GLU A 172 -30.43 -24.56 -41.81
CA GLU A 172 -30.24 -25.99 -42.07
C GLU A 172 -31.58 -26.71 -42.27
N GLU A 173 -32.61 -26.36 -41.49
CA GLU A 173 -33.98 -26.89 -41.66
C GLU A 173 -34.58 -26.46 -42.99
N ILE A 174 -34.47 -25.18 -43.36
CA ILE A 174 -34.95 -24.68 -44.65
C ILE A 174 -34.21 -25.36 -45.81
N GLU A 175 -32.89 -25.54 -45.71
CA GLU A 175 -32.11 -26.22 -46.75
C GLU A 175 -32.56 -27.67 -46.92
N ALA A 176 -32.84 -28.38 -45.83
CA ALA A 176 -33.34 -29.75 -45.87
C ALA A 176 -34.72 -29.82 -46.53
N GLU A 177 -35.64 -28.93 -46.15
CA GLU A 177 -36.99 -28.86 -46.73
C GLU A 177 -36.94 -28.54 -48.24
N GLU A 178 -36.11 -27.58 -48.66
CA GLU A 178 -35.98 -27.24 -50.08
C GLU A 178 -35.31 -28.36 -50.88
N LYS A 179 -34.33 -29.07 -50.31
CA LYS A 179 -33.75 -30.28 -50.94
C LYS A 179 -34.82 -31.36 -51.14
N GLU A 180 -35.70 -31.57 -50.16
CA GLU A 180 -36.80 -32.53 -50.27
C GLU A 180 -37.78 -32.13 -51.39
N LYS A 181 -38.27 -30.88 -51.38
CA LYS A 181 -39.17 -30.35 -52.43
C LYS A 181 -38.57 -30.46 -53.82
N VAL A 182 -37.30 -30.11 -53.99
CA VAL A 182 -36.60 -30.23 -55.27
C VAL A 182 -36.59 -31.69 -55.70
N SER A 183 -36.26 -32.63 -54.82
CA SER A 183 -36.21 -34.05 -55.16
C SER A 183 -37.55 -34.65 -55.54
N GLU A 184 -38.67 -34.17 -55.00
CA GLU A 184 -40.02 -34.59 -55.43
C GLU A 184 -40.30 -34.28 -56.92
N LEU A 185 -39.63 -33.28 -57.50
CA LEU A 185 -39.80 -32.92 -58.92
C LEU A 185 -39.01 -33.83 -59.86
N PHE A 186 -38.00 -34.54 -59.36
CA PHE A 186 -37.09 -35.39 -60.14
C PHE A 186 -37.30 -36.88 -59.81
N GLY A 187 -36.80 -37.76 -60.68
CA GLY A 187 -36.90 -39.21 -60.51
C GLY A 187 -37.66 -39.92 -61.62
N LYS A 188 -37.60 -41.25 -61.59
CA LYS A 188 -38.21 -42.12 -62.60
C LYS A 188 -39.74 -41.96 -62.62
N GLY A 189 -40.25 -41.43 -63.74
CA GLY A 189 -41.68 -41.17 -63.92
C GLY A 189 -42.15 -39.79 -63.46
N SER A 190 -41.24 -38.91 -63.02
CA SER A 190 -41.59 -37.51 -62.74
C SER A 190 -42.00 -36.77 -64.02
N SER A 191 -42.74 -35.67 -63.86
CA SER A 191 -43.12 -34.81 -64.98
C SER A 191 -41.90 -34.28 -65.74
N VAL A 192 -40.82 -33.95 -65.02
CA VAL A 192 -39.55 -33.51 -65.59
C VAL A 192 -38.91 -34.61 -66.43
N SER A 193 -38.80 -35.84 -65.91
CA SER A 193 -38.25 -36.98 -66.66
C SER A 193 -39.06 -37.25 -67.94
N ARG A 194 -40.39 -37.17 -67.87
CA ARG A 194 -41.27 -37.33 -69.03
C ARG A 194 -41.04 -36.25 -70.09
N TYR A 195 -41.07 -34.98 -69.70
CA TYR A 195 -40.86 -33.88 -70.65
C TYR A 195 -39.45 -33.90 -71.26
N PHE A 196 -38.44 -34.25 -70.47
CA PHE A 196 -37.06 -34.34 -70.96
C PHE A 196 -36.87 -35.49 -71.94
N ASN A 197 -37.49 -36.65 -71.67
CA ASN A 197 -37.54 -37.78 -72.60
C ASN A 197 -38.22 -37.39 -73.93
N GLU A 198 -39.36 -36.71 -73.87
CA GLU A 198 -40.10 -36.23 -75.05
C GLU A 198 -39.26 -35.26 -75.90
N ILE A 199 -38.64 -34.25 -75.28
CA ILE A 199 -37.85 -33.23 -76.00
C ILE A 199 -36.57 -33.83 -76.59
N THR A 200 -36.01 -34.86 -75.95
CA THR A 200 -34.79 -35.53 -76.43
C THR A 200 -35.07 -36.72 -77.35
N ASN A 201 -36.32 -36.90 -77.80
CA ASN A 201 -36.75 -38.04 -78.62
C ASN A 201 -36.33 -39.41 -78.05
N GLY A 202 -36.43 -39.57 -76.73
CA GLY A 202 -36.14 -40.81 -76.04
C GLY A 202 -34.66 -41.06 -75.73
N LEU A 203 -33.76 -40.09 -75.97
CA LEU A 203 -32.31 -40.28 -75.77
C LEU A 203 -31.91 -40.32 -74.28
N TYR A 204 -32.73 -39.75 -73.41
CA TYR A 204 -32.59 -39.81 -71.95
C TYR A 204 -33.92 -40.21 -71.32
N GLU A 205 -33.92 -41.23 -70.46
CA GLU A 205 -35.11 -41.84 -69.88
C GLU A 205 -35.47 -41.29 -68.49
N GLU A 206 -34.48 -40.77 -67.75
CA GLU A 206 -34.66 -40.37 -66.36
C GLU A 206 -33.80 -39.15 -66.02
N VAL A 207 -34.39 -38.21 -65.26
CA VAL A 207 -33.71 -37.04 -64.70
C VAL A 207 -33.79 -37.13 -63.18
N THR A 208 -32.65 -37.14 -62.50
CA THR A 208 -32.54 -37.24 -61.04
C THR A 208 -31.77 -36.05 -60.47
N PHE A 209 -32.06 -35.66 -59.23
CA PHE A 209 -31.27 -34.67 -58.51
C PHE A 209 -30.25 -35.37 -57.61
N ASN A 210 -28.97 -35.01 -57.74
CA ASN A 210 -27.89 -35.48 -56.89
C ASN A 210 -27.72 -34.51 -55.71
N HIS A 211 -28.12 -34.97 -54.51
CA HIS A 211 -28.04 -34.19 -53.28
C HIS A 211 -26.62 -33.87 -52.81
N GLU A 212 -25.65 -34.76 -53.08
CA GLU A 212 -24.25 -34.56 -52.67
C GLU A 212 -23.55 -33.55 -53.57
N ALA A 213 -23.82 -33.60 -54.88
CA ALA A 213 -23.23 -32.70 -55.87
C ALA A 213 -24.01 -31.39 -56.06
N GLY A 214 -25.24 -31.30 -55.57
CA GLY A 214 -26.14 -30.15 -55.80
C GLY A 214 -26.50 -29.95 -57.27
N GLY A 215 -26.55 -31.04 -58.05
CA GLY A 215 -26.66 -31.00 -59.52
C GLY A 215 -27.71 -31.95 -60.07
N ILE A 216 -28.16 -31.68 -61.30
CA ILE A 216 -29.10 -32.55 -62.03
C ILE A 216 -28.30 -33.56 -62.86
N GLU A 217 -28.67 -34.83 -62.76
CA GLU A 217 -28.12 -35.94 -63.52
C GLU A 217 -29.18 -36.52 -64.46
N VAL A 218 -28.74 -36.98 -65.63
CA VAL A 218 -29.62 -37.60 -66.62
C VAL A 218 -29.11 -38.99 -66.98
N LYS A 219 -30.00 -39.98 -67.00
CA LYS A 219 -29.70 -41.35 -67.45
C LYS A 219 -30.26 -41.59 -68.83
N ARG A 220 -29.48 -42.30 -69.63
CA ARG A 220 -29.88 -42.84 -70.93
C ARG A 220 -30.59 -44.16 -70.75
#